data_AF-A0AAV0XPH2-F1
#
_entry.id   AF-A0AAV0XPH2-F1
#
_cell.length_a   1.000
_cell.length_b   1.000
_cell.length_c   1.000
_cell.angle_alpha   90.00
_cell.angle_beta   90.00
_cell.angle_gamma   90.00
#
_symmetry.space_group_name_H-M   'P 1'
#
loop_
_entity.id
_entity.type
_entity.pdbx_description
1 polymer ?
#
loop_
_entity_poly.entity_id
_entity_poly.type
_entity_poly.pdbx_seq_one_letter_code
_entity_poly.pdbx_strand_id
1 'polypeptide(L)'
;MNKNIKNKEKTLDHFFSVLPSKPNSNSDKIDLDSLPDDPPNHQITEVTDGDNRDPVKGYENAKISLTLNEGPFQPKNVLYPLRNGRKFREIWFTQYKWLEYSIALDSAFCFFCRAFYKSNKMDDAFTCKGYSNWKKAIEKFNNHQKSNIHLESSVKVDEFTKSLRKNSGTIVDKLDSQVLRYVGIMNTMKVTIKETSLNL
;
A
#
# COMPACT_ATOMS: atom_id res chain seq x y z
N MET A 1 -1.55 27.76 -2.98
CA MET A 1 -1.31 26.30 -2.84
C MET A 1 -1.71 25.89 -1.42
N ASN A 2 -2.69 25.00 -1.26
CA ASN A 2 -3.45 24.80 -0.01
C ASN A 2 -2.66 23.95 1.01
N LYS A 3 -2.51 24.44 2.25
CA LYS A 3 -1.74 23.77 3.34
C LYS A 3 -2.22 22.34 3.63
N ASN A 4 -3.50 22.08 3.36
CA ASN A 4 -4.14 20.77 3.57
C ASN A 4 -3.69 19.69 2.56
N ILE A 5 -3.29 20.08 1.34
CA ILE A 5 -2.79 19.14 0.32
C ILE A 5 -1.35 18.72 0.65
N LYS A 6 -0.52 19.68 1.06
CA LYS A 6 0.88 19.42 1.46
C LYS A 6 0.99 18.49 2.69
N ASN A 7 0.04 18.57 3.63
CA ASN A 7 0.01 17.67 4.77
C ASN A 7 -0.39 16.24 4.37
N LYS A 8 -1.30 16.08 3.40
CA LYS A 8 -1.73 14.77 2.89
C LYS A 8 -0.64 14.06 2.07
N GLU A 9 0.14 14.81 1.28
CA GLU A 9 1.30 14.26 0.55
C GLU A 9 2.36 13.73 1.54
N LYS A 10 2.67 14.50 2.59
CA LYS A 10 3.61 14.08 3.65
C LYS A 10 3.18 12.81 4.39
N THR A 11 1.89 12.62 4.64
CA THR A 11 1.39 11.41 5.33
C THR A 11 1.51 10.16 4.46
N LEU A 12 1.31 10.28 3.15
CA LEU A 12 1.48 9.16 2.21
C LEU A 12 2.94 8.74 2.07
N ASP A 13 3.86 9.70 1.98
CA ASP A 13 5.29 9.41 1.94
C ASP A 13 5.78 8.71 3.22
N HIS A 14 5.23 9.07 4.38
CA HIS A 14 5.50 8.37 5.63
C HIS A 14 4.97 6.93 5.62
N PHE A 15 3.80 6.67 5.02
CA PHE A 15 3.28 5.30 4.88
C PHE A 15 4.23 4.42 4.05
N PHE A 16 4.63 4.88 2.85
CA PHE A 16 5.49 4.10 1.96
C PHE A 16 6.92 3.91 2.49
N SER A 17 7.42 4.82 3.33
CA SER A 17 8.76 4.70 3.91
C SER A 17 8.86 3.67 5.05
N VAL A 18 7.73 3.26 5.63
CA VAL A 18 7.69 2.29 6.74
C VAL A 18 7.34 0.87 6.26
N LEU A 19 7.09 0.67 4.96
CA LEU A 19 6.90 -0.66 4.38
C LEU A 19 8.23 -1.44 4.33
N PRO A 20 8.24 -2.73 4.70
CA PRO A 20 9.45 -3.54 4.60
C PRO A 20 9.91 -3.67 3.14
N SER A 21 11.21 -3.48 2.90
CA SER A 21 11.84 -3.70 1.58
C SER A 21 12.02 -5.20 1.35
N LYS A 22 11.56 -5.73 0.21
CA LYS A 22 11.76 -7.14 -0.14
C LYS A 22 13.24 -7.39 -0.56
N PRO A 23 13.85 -8.53 -0.22
CA PRO A 23 15.24 -8.83 -0.59
C PRO A 23 15.41 -8.95 -2.12
N ASN A 24 16.55 -8.46 -2.59
CA ASN A 24 17.02 -8.50 -3.97
C ASN A 24 17.42 -9.95 -4.32
N SER A 25 16.77 -10.59 -5.30
CA SER A 25 17.25 -11.87 -5.85
C SER A 25 18.31 -11.57 -6.91
N ASN A 26 19.55 -12.01 -6.64
CA ASN A 26 20.75 -11.78 -7.43
C ASN A 26 20.60 -12.15 -8.92
N SER A 27 21.19 -11.30 -9.75
CA SER A 27 21.42 -11.48 -11.17
C SER A 27 22.66 -12.37 -11.40
N ASP A 28 22.48 -13.54 -11.99
CA ASP A 28 23.55 -14.23 -12.67
C ASP A 28 23.43 -14.02 -14.19
N LYS A 29 24.57 -13.70 -14.80
CA LYS A 29 24.76 -13.28 -16.18
C LYS A 29 24.34 -14.41 -17.14
N ILE A 30 23.63 -14.07 -18.21
CA ILE A 30 23.45 -14.97 -19.36
C ILE A 30 24.07 -14.30 -20.58
N ASP A 31 24.96 -15.05 -21.22
CA ASP A 31 25.85 -14.66 -22.31
C ASP A 31 25.09 -14.21 -23.55
N LEU A 32 25.57 -13.12 -24.15
CA LEU A 32 25.06 -12.51 -25.36
C LEU A 32 25.79 -13.14 -26.56
N ASP A 33 25.32 -14.28 -27.03
CA ASP A 33 25.49 -14.70 -28.43
C ASP A 33 24.77 -16.03 -28.66
N SER A 34 23.59 -15.96 -29.30
CA SER A 34 23.00 -16.98 -30.19
C SER A 34 21.54 -16.61 -30.46
N LEU A 35 21.29 -15.79 -31.48
CA LEU A 35 19.97 -15.66 -32.11
C LEU A 35 19.81 -16.77 -33.15
N PRO A 36 18.67 -17.47 -33.17
CA PRO A 36 18.06 -17.88 -34.43
C PRO A 36 16.76 -17.10 -34.65
N ASP A 37 16.61 -16.62 -35.88
CA ASP A 37 15.41 -16.00 -36.43
C ASP A 37 14.25 -17.01 -36.56
N ASP A 38 13.04 -16.50 -36.31
CA ASP A 38 11.69 -17.08 -36.38
C ASP A 38 11.06 -17.75 -35.12
N PRO A 39 9.74 -17.55 -34.92
CA PRO A 39 9.17 -17.35 -33.60
C PRO A 39 8.63 -18.64 -32.98
N PRO A 40 9.01 -19.00 -31.74
CA PRO A 40 8.37 -20.09 -31.03
C PRO A 40 7.14 -19.59 -30.26
N ASN A 41 5.99 -20.11 -30.68
CA ASN A 41 4.86 -20.31 -29.79
C ASN A 41 5.27 -21.27 -28.63
N HIS A 42 4.81 -20.94 -27.43
CA HIS A 42 4.69 -21.73 -26.20
C HIS A 42 5.79 -21.78 -25.11
N GLN A 43 5.35 -21.35 -23.90
CA GLN A 43 5.65 -21.82 -22.53
C GLN A 43 6.96 -21.28 -21.91
N ILE A 44 7.01 -20.71 -20.70
CA ILE A 44 6.28 -21.00 -19.45
C ILE A 44 6.01 -19.67 -18.72
N THR A 45 4.75 -19.29 -18.53
CA THR A 45 4.40 -18.55 -17.31
C THR A 45 4.04 -19.62 -16.31
N GLU A 46 4.73 -19.68 -15.17
CA GLU A 46 4.17 -20.40 -14.03
C GLU A 46 2.75 -19.88 -13.86
N VAL A 47 1.78 -20.74 -14.17
CA VAL A 47 0.41 -20.58 -13.73
C VAL A 47 0.48 -20.85 -12.23
N THR A 48 0.99 -19.88 -11.48
CA THR A 48 0.92 -19.90 -10.04
C THR A 48 -0.57 -19.82 -9.73
N ASP A 49 -1.08 -20.67 -8.86
CA ASP A 49 -2.28 -20.37 -8.09
C ASP A 49 -2.16 -18.90 -7.63
N GLY A 50 -2.92 -18.01 -8.29
CA GLY A 50 -2.50 -16.61 -8.44
C GLY A 50 -2.29 -15.92 -7.11
N ASP A 51 -1.19 -15.14 -7.00
CA ASP A 51 -0.86 -14.33 -5.82
C ASP A 51 -2.13 -13.70 -5.26
N ASN A 52 -2.46 -14.02 -4.01
CA ASN A 52 -3.70 -13.57 -3.37
C ASN A 52 -3.80 -12.03 -3.30
N ARG A 53 -2.68 -11.33 -3.51
CA ARG A 53 -2.60 -9.87 -3.56
C ARG A 53 -2.91 -9.30 -4.95
N ASP A 54 -3.00 -10.11 -6.01
CA ASP A 54 -3.39 -9.63 -7.34
C ASP A 54 -4.78 -8.99 -7.30
N PRO A 55 -4.97 -7.77 -7.83
CA PRO A 55 -6.26 -7.09 -7.84
C PRO A 55 -7.43 -7.88 -8.42
N VAL A 56 -7.16 -8.87 -9.28
CA VAL A 56 -8.17 -9.79 -9.85
C VAL A 56 -8.95 -10.56 -8.78
N LYS A 57 -8.38 -10.74 -7.58
CA LYS A 57 -9.01 -11.44 -6.45
C LYS A 57 -10.11 -10.64 -5.76
N GLY A 58 -10.39 -9.42 -6.23
CA GLY A 58 -11.45 -8.57 -5.69
C GLY A 58 -11.00 -7.74 -4.48
N TYR A 59 -11.79 -6.73 -4.13
CA TYR A 59 -11.38 -5.60 -3.30
C TYR A 59 -10.96 -5.96 -1.86
N GLU A 60 -11.43 -7.09 -1.31
CA GLU A 60 -11.13 -7.51 0.07
C GLU A 60 -9.64 -7.80 0.27
N ASN A 61 -8.93 -8.24 -0.78
CA ASN A 61 -7.50 -8.55 -0.67
C ASN A 61 -6.64 -7.33 -0.35
N ALA A 62 -7.02 -6.13 -0.82
CA ALA A 62 -6.30 -4.90 -0.53
C ALA A 62 -6.32 -4.58 0.98
N LYS A 63 -7.45 -4.84 1.64
CA LYS A 63 -7.60 -4.62 3.09
C LYS A 63 -6.87 -5.69 3.91
N ILE A 64 -6.82 -6.93 3.42
CA ILE A 64 -6.00 -8.00 4.00
C ILE A 64 -4.52 -7.60 3.94
N SER A 65 -4.01 -7.20 2.77
CA SER A 65 -2.63 -6.73 2.60
C SER A 65 -2.30 -5.58 3.57
N LEU A 66 -3.19 -4.59 3.72
CA LEU A 66 -3.01 -3.51 4.70
C LEU A 66 -2.92 -4.02 6.14
N THR A 67 -3.74 -5.00 6.51
CA THR A 67 -3.73 -5.61 7.85
C THR A 67 -2.42 -6.34 8.13
N LEU A 68 -1.83 -6.93 7.09
CA LEU A 68 -0.52 -7.59 7.13
C LEU A 68 0.65 -6.60 6.98
N ASN A 69 0.38 -5.29 6.97
CA ASN A 69 1.36 -4.21 6.76
C ASN A 69 2.14 -4.39 5.43
N GLU A 70 1.46 -4.91 4.41
CA GLU A 70 1.96 -5.01 3.04
C GLU A 70 1.53 -3.80 2.20
N GLY A 71 2.29 -3.57 1.13
CA GLY A 71 2.00 -2.51 0.16
C GLY A 71 1.13 -2.95 -1.01
N PRO A 72 0.91 -2.05 -1.98
CA PRO A 72 0.22 -2.34 -3.24
C PRO A 72 0.86 -3.50 -3.99
N PHE A 73 0.06 -4.29 -4.69
CA PHE A 73 0.56 -5.34 -5.57
C PHE A 73 1.22 -4.75 -6.83
N GLN A 74 2.55 -4.74 -6.83
CA GLN A 74 3.40 -4.16 -7.88
C GLN A 74 4.36 -5.21 -8.45
N PRO A 75 3.89 -6.08 -9.37
CA PRO A 75 4.75 -7.08 -9.99
C PRO A 75 5.81 -6.39 -10.85
N LYS A 76 7.09 -6.61 -10.53
CA LYS A 76 8.27 -6.03 -11.21
C LYS A 76 9.07 -7.12 -11.91
N ASN A 77 9.86 -6.73 -12.91
CA ASN A 77 10.66 -7.66 -13.73
C ASN A 77 9.81 -8.73 -14.41
N VAL A 78 8.58 -8.36 -14.79
CA VAL A 78 7.63 -9.24 -15.49
C VAL A 78 7.38 -8.75 -16.91
N LEU A 79 6.93 -9.66 -17.77
CA LEU A 79 6.50 -9.30 -19.12
C LEU A 79 5.08 -8.70 -19.07
N TYR A 80 5.00 -7.39 -19.27
CA TYR A 80 3.72 -6.70 -19.41
C TYR A 80 3.13 -6.91 -20.81
N PRO A 81 1.85 -7.32 -20.92
CA PRO A 81 1.14 -7.45 -22.19
C PRO A 81 1.26 -6.22 -23.10
N LEU A 82 1.60 -6.46 -24.38
CA LEU A 82 1.68 -5.43 -25.41
C LEU A 82 0.37 -5.42 -26.22
N ARG A 83 -0.33 -4.27 -26.21
CA ARG A 83 -1.57 -4.08 -26.96
C ARG A 83 -1.48 -2.80 -27.80
N ASN A 84 -1.64 -2.93 -29.11
CA ASN A 84 -1.58 -1.81 -30.06
C ASN A 84 -0.30 -0.96 -29.90
N GLY A 85 0.85 -1.64 -29.76
CA GLY A 85 2.16 -1.01 -29.58
C GLY A 85 2.37 -0.31 -28.23
N ARG A 86 1.47 -0.49 -27.27
CA ARG A 86 1.59 0.09 -25.92
C ARG A 86 1.42 -0.99 -24.86
N LYS A 87 2.17 -0.85 -23.76
CA LYS A 87 2.10 -1.72 -22.58
C LYS A 87 2.16 -0.89 -21.32
N PHE A 88 1.78 -1.49 -20.19
CA PHE A 88 2.05 -0.94 -18.88
C PHE A 88 3.56 -0.67 -18.71
N ARG A 89 3.93 0.40 -18.00
CA ARG A 89 5.32 0.76 -17.74
C ARG A 89 5.62 0.67 -16.26
N GLU A 90 6.57 -0.19 -15.89
CA GLU A 90 6.97 -0.42 -14.50
C GLU A 90 7.38 0.87 -13.76
N ILE A 91 7.99 1.84 -14.45
CA ILE A 91 8.37 3.15 -13.90
C ILE A 91 7.19 3.90 -13.24
N TRP A 92 5.96 3.59 -13.63
CA TRP A 92 4.77 4.18 -13.02
C TRP A 92 4.59 3.78 -11.56
N PHE A 93 5.07 2.62 -11.11
CA PHE A 93 5.05 2.28 -9.68
C PHE A 93 5.90 3.22 -8.83
N THR A 94 7.01 3.73 -9.39
CA THR A 94 7.86 4.70 -8.71
C THR A 94 7.16 6.05 -8.59
N GLN A 95 6.41 6.46 -9.62
CA GLN A 95 5.71 7.75 -9.68
C GLN A 95 4.40 7.74 -8.90
N TYR A 96 3.68 6.62 -8.89
CA TYR A 96 2.36 6.46 -8.31
C TYR A 96 2.39 5.32 -7.30
N LYS A 97 2.72 5.65 -6.06
CA LYS A 97 2.93 4.65 -5.01
C LYS A 97 1.67 3.84 -4.68
N TRP A 98 0.49 4.39 -4.94
CA TRP A 98 -0.81 3.73 -4.77
C TRP A 98 -1.17 2.72 -5.88
N LEU A 99 -0.40 2.70 -6.97
CA LEU A 99 -0.72 1.97 -8.19
C LEU A 99 -0.48 0.47 -8.01
N GLU A 100 -1.48 -0.32 -8.37
CA GLU A 100 -1.38 -1.78 -8.52
C GLU A 100 -1.54 -2.16 -9.99
N TYR A 101 -1.05 -3.34 -10.37
CA TYR A 101 -1.26 -3.88 -11.71
C TYR A 101 -1.56 -5.37 -11.64
N SER A 102 -2.62 -5.78 -12.34
CA SER A 102 -2.92 -7.19 -12.58
C SER A 102 -2.44 -7.57 -13.98
N ILE A 103 -1.52 -8.53 -14.06
CA ILE A 103 -1.05 -9.08 -15.34
C ILE A 103 -2.20 -9.81 -16.03
N ALA A 104 -2.98 -10.58 -15.26
CA ALA A 104 -4.12 -11.34 -15.76
C ALA A 104 -5.18 -10.46 -16.43
N LEU A 105 -5.43 -9.27 -15.88
CA LEU A 105 -6.40 -8.33 -16.43
C LEU A 105 -5.81 -7.28 -17.38
N ASP A 106 -4.47 -7.25 -17.54
CA ASP A 106 -3.75 -6.18 -18.24
C ASP A 106 -4.27 -4.79 -17.84
N SER A 107 -4.41 -4.57 -16.53
CA SER A 107 -5.12 -3.40 -16.00
C SER A 107 -4.52 -2.89 -14.69
N ALA A 108 -4.51 -1.57 -14.55
CA ALA A 108 -4.03 -0.87 -13.38
C ALA A 108 -5.17 -0.54 -12.41
N PHE A 109 -4.86 -0.58 -11.11
CA PHE A 109 -5.80 -0.34 -10.04
C PHE A 109 -5.21 0.61 -8.99
N CYS A 110 -6.04 1.09 -8.07
CA CYS A 110 -5.64 1.87 -6.92
C CYS A 110 -5.86 1.09 -5.63
N PHE A 111 -4.77 0.75 -4.98
CA PHE A 111 -4.76 0.00 -3.72
C PHE A 111 -5.62 0.66 -2.64
N PHE A 112 -5.46 1.97 -2.45
CA PHE A 112 -6.18 2.72 -1.43
C PHE A 112 -7.68 2.73 -1.68
N CYS A 113 -8.07 3.03 -2.92
CA CYS A 113 -9.48 3.06 -3.30
C CYS A 113 -10.09 1.66 -3.19
N ARG A 114 -9.39 0.61 -3.62
CA ARG A 114 -9.88 -0.77 -3.47
C ARG A 114 -10.13 -1.14 -2.01
N ALA A 115 -9.26 -0.72 -1.10
CA ALA A 115 -9.41 -1.03 0.32
C ALA A 115 -10.58 -0.30 1.02
N PHE A 116 -10.93 0.93 0.60
CA PHE A 116 -11.81 1.81 1.38
C PHE A 116 -12.95 2.50 0.63
N TYR A 117 -13.01 2.36 -0.68
CA TYR A 117 -14.09 2.91 -1.50
C TYR A 117 -15.00 1.80 -1.98
N LYS A 118 -16.20 1.74 -1.38
CA LYS A 118 -17.30 0.89 -1.84
C LYS A 118 -18.40 1.81 -2.38
N SER A 119 -18.48 1.95 -3.70
CA SER A 119 -19.55 2.71 -4.35
C SER A 119 -20.44 1.81 -5.17
N ASN A 120 -21.75 2.02 -5.06
CA ASN A 120 -22.76 1.39 -5.89
C ASN A 120 -22.87 2.06 -7.28
N LYS A 121 -22.00 3.02 -7.61
CA LYS A 121 -22.03 3.76 -8.88
C LYS A 121 -20.98 3.23 -9.85
N MET A 122 -21.47 2.92 -11.05
CA MET A 122 -20.95 2.01 -12.08
C MET A 122 -19.65 2.42 -12.80
N ASP A 123 -18.88 3.37 -12.27
CA ASP A 123 -17.65 3.80 -12.95
C ASP A 123 -16.47 3.95 -12.01
N ASP A 124 -15.88 2.80 -11.71
CA ASP A 124 -14.67 2.72 -10.92
C ASP A 124 -13.56 2.01 -11.69
N ALA A 125 -12.98 2.77 -12.63
CA ALA A 125 -11.84 2.34 -13.43
C ALA A 125 -10.61 1.97 -12.59
N PHE A 126 -10.52 2.38 -11.33
CA PHE A 126 -9.37 2.08 -10.47
C PHE A 126 -9.69 1.14 -9.31
N THR A 127 -10.92 0.66 -9.14
CA THR A 127 -11.22 -0.39 -8.13
C THR A 127 -11.73 -1.69 -8.71
N CYS A 128 -12.76 -1.65 -9.57
CA CYS A 128 -13.45 -2.86 -10.04
C CYS A 128 -13.03 -3.24 -11.46
N LYS A 129 -13.12 -2.30 -12.42
CA LYS A 129 -12.87 -2.62 -13.84
C LYS A 129 -11.38 -2.68 -14.17
N GLY A 130 -10.58 -1.87 -13.49
CA GLY A 130 -9.19 -1.63 -13.86
C GLY A 130 -9.06 -0.69 -15.05
N TYR A 131 -7.90 -0.03 -15.14
CA TYR A 131 -7.58 0.94 -16.17
C TYR A 131 -6.51 0.39 -17.10
N SER A 132 -6.79 0.33 -18.40
CA SER A 132 -5.89 -0.27 -19.41
C SER A 132 -5.60 0.62 -20.63
N ASN A 133 -6.05 1.88 -20.63
CA ASN A 133 -5.76 2.81 -21.73
C ASN A 133 -4.38 3.46 -21.57
N TRP A 134 -3.33 2.75 -21.99
CA TRP A 134 -1.94 3.19 -21.83
C TRP A 134 -1.59 4.49 -22.55
N LYS A 135 -2.37 4.90 -23.56
CA LYS A 135 -2.16 6.18 -24.27
C LYS A 135 -2.40 7.39 -23.36
N LYS A 136 -3.31 7.29 -22.39
CA LYS A 136 -3.69 8.38 -21.47
C LYS A 136 -3.33 8.08 -20.01
N ALA A 137 -2.47 7.10 -19.76
CA ALA A 137 -2.15 6.62 -18.42
C ALA A 137 -1.70 7.75 -17.48
N ILE A 138 -0.67 8.52 -17.85
CA ILE A 138 -0.13 9.61 -17.01
C ILE A 138 -1.21 10.66 -16.70
N GLU A 139 -1.98 11.10 -17.70
CA GLU A 139 -3.06 12.06 -17.51
C GLU A 139 -4.11 11.50 -16.52
N LYS A 140 -4.52 10.25 -16.71
CA LYS A 140 -5.54 9.61 -15.87
C LYS A 140 -5.04 9.32 -14.46
N PHE A 141 -3.79 8.91 -14.27
CA PHE A 141 -3.20 8.70 -12.96
C PHE A 141 -3.06 10.02 -12.20
N ASN A 142 -2.61 11.09 -12.88
CA ASN A 142 -2.52 12.43 -12.29
C ASN A 142 -3.88 13.00 -11.88
N ASN A 143 -4.92 12.76 -12.68
CA ASN A 143 -6.27 13.17 -12.34
C ASN A 143 -6.84 12.32 -11.20
N HIS A 144 -6.60 11.01 -11.21
CA HIS A 144 -7.07 10.08 -10.18
C HIS A 144 -6.51 10.44 -8.79
N GLN A 145 -5.20 10.64 -8.65
CA GLN A 145 -4.58 10.91 -7.35
C GLN A 145 -5.04 12.24 -6.72
N LYS A 146 -5.56 13.17 -7.53
CA LYS A 146 -6.15 14.44 -7.08
C LYS A 146 -7.64 14.34 -6.76
N SER A 147 -8.28 13.21 -7.08
CA SER A 147 -9.71 13.02 -6.87
C SER A 147 -10.06 12.90 -5.38
N ASN A 148 -11.25 13.35 -5.00
CA ASN A 148 -11.73 13.24 -3.61
C ASN A 148 -11.75 11.79 -3.12
N ILE A 149 -12.14 10.85 -3.99
CA ILE A 149 -12.18 9.41 -3.66
C ILE A 149 -10.79 8.92 -3.25
N HIS A 150 -9.76 9.25 -4.02
CA HIS A 150 -8.39 8.87 -3.71
C HIS A 150 -7.90 9.52 -2.43
N LEU A 151 -8.16 10.82 -2.25
CA LEU A 151 -7.74 11.57 -1.07
C LEU A 151 -8.41 11.05 0.21
N GLU A 152 -9.71 10.76 0.17
CA GLU A 152 -10.44 10.18 1.30
C GLU A 152 -9.96 8.77 1.61
N SER A 153 -9.76 7.94 0.59
CA SER A 153 -9.26 6.58 0.78
C SER A 153 -7.84 6.58 1.35
N SER A 154 -6.99 7.51 0.92
CA SER A 154 -5.63 7.70 1.45
C SER A 154 -5.63 8.05 2.94
N VAL A 155 -6.54 8.93 3.37
CA VAL A 155 -6.70 9.28 4.79
C VAL A 155 -7.14 8.05 5.59
N LYS A 156 -8.09 7.27 5.08
CA LYS A 156 -8.55 6.03 5.74
C LYS A 156 -7.43 4.99 5.86
N VAL A 157 -6.57 4.86 4.85
CA VAL A 157 -5.38 3.98 4.91
C VAL A 157 -4.44 4.42 6.03
N ASP A 158 -4.15 5.72 6.13
CA ASP A 158 -3.27 6.27 7.16
C ASP A 158 -3.84 6.06 8.57
N GLU A 159 -5.12 6.38 8.77
CA GLU A 159 -5.84 6.14 10.04
C GLU A 159 -5.87 4.66 10.42
N PHE A 160 -6.18 3.79 9.46
CA PHE A 160 -6.21 2.35 9.67
C PHE A 160 -4.83 1.82 10.06
N THR A 161 -3.77 2.22 9.34
CA THR A 161 -2.40 1.80 9.63
C THR A 161 -1.93 2.27 11.00
N LYS A 162 -2.26 3.51 11.40
CA LYS A 162 -2.00 4.03 12.75
C LYS A 162 -2.73 3.22 13.82
N SER A 163 -3.98 2.85 13.55
CA SER A 163 -4.77 2.03 14.48
C SER A 163 -4.16 0.63 14.66
N LEU A 164 -3.64 0.01 13.59
CA LEU A 164 -2.95 -1.26 13.65
C LEU A 164 -1.69 -1.17 14.52
N ARG A 165 -0.84 -0.16 14.30
CA ARG A 165 0.37 0.05 15.13
C ARG A 165 0.05 0.24 16.61
N LYS A 166 -1.00 1.00 16.93
CA LYS A 166 -1.44 1.22 18.32
C LYS A 166 -1.95 -0.07 18.97
N ASN A 167 -2.63 -0.92 18.21
CA ASN A 167 -3.17 -2.19 18.68
C ASN A 167 -2.12 -3.31 18.73
N SER A 168 -1.06 -3.20 17.92
CA SER A 168 0.11 -4.09 17.89
C SER A 168 1.18 -3.76 18.95
N GLY A 169 0.92 -2.83 19.88
CA GLY A 169 1.81 -2.54 21.01
C GLY A 169 2.23 -3.83 21.73
N THR A 170 3.53 -3.99 21.92
CA THR A 170 4.15 -5.19 22.49
C THR A 170 3.67 -5.43 23.92
N ILE A 171 3.90 -6.64 24.44
CA ILE A 171 3.67 -6.93 25.87
C ILE A 171 4.46 -5.94 26.75
N VAL A 172 5.64 -5.51 26.29
CA VAL A 172 6.50 -4.51 26.96
C VAL A 172 5.80 -3.15 27.01
N ASP A 173 5.24 -2.65 25.90
CA ASP A 173 4.54 -1.36 25.87
C ASP A 173 3.33 -1.33 26.81
N LYS A 174 2.62 -2.46 26.91
CA LYS A 174 1.49 -2.64 27.82
C LYS A 174 1.94 -2.73 29.29
N LEU A 175 3.09 -3.34 29.56
CA LEU A 175 3.67 -3.47 30.89
C LEU A 175 4.24 -2.12 31.38
N ASP A 176 4.97 -1.40 30.53
CA ASP A 176 5.50 -0.06 30.83
C ASP A 176 4.37 0.92 31.14
N SER A 177 3.28 0.86 30.38
CA SER A 177 2.08 1.67 30.66
C SER A 177 1.45 1.35 32.02
N GLN A 178 1.46 0.09 32.46
CA GLN A 178 0.96 -0.30 33.78
C GLN A 178 1.90 0.12 34.91
N VAL A 179 3.22 -0.05 34.73
CA VAL A 179 4.25 0.36 35.70
C VAL A 179 4.21 1.87 35.91
N LEU A 180 4.16 2.66 34.83
CA LEU A 180 4.05 4.12 34.94
C LEU A 180 2.78 4.57 35.66
N ARG A 181 1.65 3.89 35.42
CA ARG A 181 0.40 4.16 36.15
C ARG A 181 0.53 3.86 37.64
N TYR A 182 1.13 2.72 37.99
CA TYR A 182 1.37 2.34 39.38
C TYR A 182 2.31 3.32 40.09
N VAL A 183 3.44 3.66 39.47
CA VAL A 183 4.41 4.64 40.00
C VAL A 183 3.73 6.00 40.19
N GLY A 184 2.90 6.44 39.25
CA GLY A 184 2.10 7.65 39.37
C GLY A 184 1.19 7.63 40.60
N ILE A 185 0.44 6.55 40.81
CA ILE A 185 -0.45 6.38 41.98
C ILE A 185 0.34 6.34 43.29
N MET A 186 1.49 5.66 43.32
CA MET A 186 2.33 5.61 44.52
C MET A 186 2.92 6.97 44.88
N ASN A 187 3.29 7.78 43.87
CA ASN A 187 3.81 9.11 44.08
C ASN A 187 2.72 10.08 44.57
N THR A 188 1.51 10.02 44.03
CA THR A 188 0.39 10.85 44.50
C THR A 188 0.02 10.52 45.94
N MET A 189 -0.07 9.23 46.30
CA MET A 189 -0.34 8.84 47.69
C MET A 189 0.73 9.33 48.67
N LYS A 190 2.02 9.27 48.29
CA LYS A 190 3.11 9.80 49.13
C LYS A 190 3.03 11.31 49.33
N VAL A 191 2.61 12.06 48.30
CA VAL A 191 2.41 13.51 48.39
C VAL A 191 1.23 13.82 49.33
N THR A 192 0.09 13.17 49.14
CA THR A 192 -1.10 13.39 49.97
C THR A 192 -0.84 13.05 51.44
N ILE A 193 -0.12 11.96 51.74
CA ILE A 193 0.24 11.60 53.12
C ILE A 193 1.08 12.71 53.76
N LYS A 194 2.10 13.23 53.07
CA LYS A 194 2.93 14.33 53.57
C LYS A 194 2.11 15.59 53.82
N GLU A 195 1.22 15.96 52.91
CA GLU A 195 0.34 17.13 53.07
C GLU A 195 -0.62 16.97 54.25
N THR A 196 -1.17 15.77 54.48
CA THR A 196 -2.00 15.52 55.67
C THR A 196 -1.22 15.53 56.99
N SER A 197 0.06 15.13 56.98
CA SER A 197 0.92 15.14 58.17
C SER A 197 1.52 16.51 58.50
N LEU A 198 1.52 17.45 57.55
CA LEU A 198 1.97 18.84 57.74
C LEU A 198 0.86 19.80 58.18
N ASN A 199 -0.41 19.34 58.13
CA ASN A 199 -1.60 20.12 58.50
C ASN A 199 -2.22 19.67 59.85
N LEU A 200 -1.48 18.88 60.65
CA LEU A 200 -1.77 18.50 62.03
C LEU A 200 -0.68 19.09 62.94
#